data_AF-A0A8J7S7C9-F1
#
_entry.id   AF-A0A8J7S7C9-F1
#
_cell.length_a   1.000
_cell.length_b   1.000
_cell.length_c   1.000
_cell.angle_alpha   90.00
_cell.angle_beta   90.00
_cell.angle_gamma   90.00
#
_symmetry.space_group_name_H-M   'P 1'
#
loop_
_entity.id
_entity.type
_entity.pdbx_description
1 polymer ?
#
loop_
_entity_poly.entity_id
_entity_poly.type
_entity_poly.pdbx_seq_one_letter_code
_entity_poly.pdbx_strand_id
1 'polypeptide(L)'
;MIPLFLLFFLVTAFALAPSSSAQQTRWLNAGSLQNWYSEIGNEREHGLVTSQQYGLRWPAILEYQDAQAGKAFWIGLQGFDDGENEPFDYKVIHIGPRVQGADHFFPREFALHSRYRVPEVMVEGRRSVYDNTGSQPDVVDPELPSDRMIRIPWKRLWD
;
A
#
# COMPACT_ATOMS: atom_id res chain seq x y z
N MET A 1 10.32 -22.89 38.41
CA MET A 1 11.36 -23.29 37.44
C MET A 1 10.65 -23.64 36.14
N ILE A 2 10.85 -22.88 35.06
CA ILE A 2 10.26 -23.23 33.77
C ILE A 2 11.04 -24.43 33.23
N PRO A 3 10.38 -25.54 32.84
CA PRO A 3 11.03 -26.69 32.24
C PRO A 3 11.80 -26.30 30.98
N LEU A 4 13.04 -26.78 30.83
CA LEU A 4 13.92 -26.44 29.70
C LEU A 4 13.28 -26.73 28.32
N PHE A 5 12.44 -27.77 28.24
CA PHE A 5 11.71 -28.09 27.01
C PHE A 5 10.67 -27.03 26.64
N LEU A 6 10.01 -26.40 27.63
CA LEU A 6 9.05 -25.32 27.39
C LEU A 6 9.76 -24.06 26.90
N LEU A 7 10.95 -23.76 27.43
CA LEU A 7 11.78 -22.67 26.94
C LEU A 7 12.25 -22.92 25.50
N PHE A 8 12.68 -24.14 25.19
CA PHE A 8 13.06 -24.54 23.84
C PHE A 8 11.90 -24.39 22.86
N PHE A 9 10.71 -24.85 23.23
CA PHE A 9 9.50 -24.75 22.42
C PHE A 9 9.06 -23.30 22.19
N LEU A 10 9.20 -22.44 23.22
CA LEU A 10 8.88 -21.02 23.12
C LEU A 10 9.82 -20.28 22.15
N VAL A 11 11.12 -20.60 22.20
CA VAL A 11 12.12 -20.01 21.31
C VAL A 11 11.93 -20.48 19.87
N THR A 12 11.60 -21.75 19.64
CA THR A 12 11.30 -22.25 18.29
C THR A 12 10.01 -21.66 17.74
N ALA A 13 8.96 -21.53 18.56
CA ALA A 13 7.71 -20.90 18.14
C ALA A 13 7.90 -19.42 17.79
N PHE A 14 8.73 -18.69 18.53
CA PHE A 14 9.03 -17.28 18.24
C PHE A 14 9.93 -17.11 17.01
N ALA A 15 10.89 -18.01 16.78
CA ALA A 15 11.75 -18.01 15.60
C ALA A 15 11.02 -18.42 14.31
N LEU A 16 9.94 -19.21 14.42
CA LEU A 16 9.08 -19.62 13.32
C LEU A 16 7.86 -18.71 13.13
N ALA A 17 7.65 -17.72 14.01
CA ALA A 17 6.58 -16.77 13.86
C ALA A 17 6.83 -15.95 12.57
N PRO A 18 5.88 -15.91 11.63
CA PRO A 18 6.02 -15.09 10.43
C PRO A 18 6.14 -13.63 10.85
N SER A 19 7.24 -12.98 10.48
CA SER A 19 7.40 -11.53 10.57
C SER A 19 6.44 -10.87 9.58
N SER A 20 5.21 -10.64 10.02
CA SER A 20 4.17 -9.98 9.23
C SER A 20 4.16 -8.48 9.52
N SER A 21 4.99 -7.77 8.77
CA SER A 21 4.68 -6.38 8.42
C SER A 21 4.91 -6.22 6.92
N ALA A 22 4.24 -7.06 6.14
CA ALA A 22 4.17 -6.89 4.70
C ALA A 22 3.10 -5.85 4.44
N GLN A 23 3.53 -4.62 4.14
CA GLN A 23 2.61 -3.55 3.81
C GLN A 23 1.81 -3.94 2.57
N GLN A 24 0.49 -3.85 2.65
CA GLN A 24 -0.36 -4.19 1.52
C GLN A 24 -0.16 -3.20 0.38
N THR A 25 -0.13 -3.74 -0.83
CA THR A 25 -0.14 -2.96 -2.06
C THR A 25 -1.31 -3.38 -2.93
N ARG A 26 -1.82 -2.43 -3.72
CA ARG A 26 -2.88 -2.64 -4.70
C ARG A 26 -2.48 -1.96 -6.00
N TRP A 27 -2.69 -2.64 -7.12
CA TRP A 27 -2.39 -2.09 -8.43
C TRP A 27 -3.67 -1.55 -9.05
N LEU A 28 -3.75 -0.22 -9.21
CA LEU A 28 -4.85 0.42 -9.90
C LEU A 28 -4.46 0.62 -11.36
N ASN A 29 -5.19 -0.05 -12.24
CA ASN A 29 -5.07 0.03 -13.69
C ASN A 29 -6.37 0.51 -14.34
N ALA A 30 -6.39 1.77 -14.77
CA ALA A 30 -7.52 2.39 -15.45
C ALA A 30 -7.07 2.85 -16.85
N GLY A 31 -7.38 2.04 -17.87
CA GLY A 31 -6.93 2.28 -19.25
C GLY A 31 -5.40 2.34 -19.34
N SER A 32 -4.88 3.44 -19.88
CA SER A 32 -3.43 3.68 -20.00
C SER A 32 -2.78 4.23 -18.74
N LEU A 33 -3.54 4.56 -17.69
CA LEU A 33 -2.98 4.96 -16.39
C LEU A 33 -2.83 3.72 -15.52
N GLN A 34 -1.61 3.46 -15.07
CA GLN A 34 -1.36 2.39 -14.12
C GLN A 34 -0.43 2.87 -13.02
N ASN A 35 -0.76 2.49 -11.78
CA ASN A 35 0.10 2.72 -10.64
C ASN A 35 -0.20 1.70 -9.55
N TRP A 36 0.82 1.31 -8.79
CA TRP A 36 0.59 0.65 -7.51
C TRP A 36 0.41 1.69 -6.41
N TYR A 37 -0.34 1.29 -5.41
CA TYR A 37 -0.56 2.07 -4.21
C TYR A 37 -0.19 1.26 -3.00
N SER A 38 0.29 1.94 -1.97
CA SER A 38 0.65 1.35 -0.69
C SER A 38 -0.35 1.76 0.38
N GLU A 39 -0.65 0.84 1.28
CA GLU A 39 -1.54 1.10 2.40
C GLU A 39 -0.97 2.17 3.36
N ILE A 40 0.36 2.36 3.35
CA ILE A 40 1.03 3.39 4.16
C ILE A 40 0.79 4.81 3.65
N GLY A 41 -0.02 5.05 2.61
CA GLY A 41 -0.49 6.38 2.22
C GLY A 41 0.25 7.05 1.05
N ASN A 42 1.52 6.70 0.80
CA ASN A 42 2.20 7.05 -0.45
C ASN A 42 3.30 6.04 -0.76
N GLU A 43 3.65 5.97 -2.03
CA GLU A 43 4.58 4.97 -2.54
C GLU A 43 6.01 5.47 -2.57
N ARG A 44 6.91 4.56 -2.22
CA ARG A 44 8.35 4.79 -2.30
C ARG A 44 8.86 4.54 -3.71
N GLU A 45 9.98 5.17 -4.03
CA GLU A 45 10.71 4.96 -5.28
C GLU A 45 11.18 3.50 -5.43
N HIS A 46 11.72 2.92 -4.36
CA HIS A 46 12.02 1.50 -4.23
C HIS A 46 11.06 0.90 -3.21
N GLY A 47 9.92 0.42 -3.67
CA GLY A 47 8.85 -0.09 -2.81
C GLY A 47 8.36 -1.46 -3.25
N LEU A 48 7.47 -1.50 -4.25
CA LEU A 48 6.93 -2.74 -4.78
C LEU A 48 7.99 -3.64 -5.45
N VAL A 49 9.00 -3.02 -6.07
CA VAL A 49 10.16 -3.70 -6.64
C VAL A 49 11.43 -2.93 -6.27
N THR A 50 12.58 -3.60 -6.34
CA THR A 50 13.90 -2.99 -6.15
C THR A 50 14.37 -2.27 -7.42
N SER A 51 13.54 -1.39 -7.94
CA SER A 51 13.81 -0.61 -9.14
C SER A 51 13.20 0.78 -8.99
N GLN A 52 13.96 1.80 -9.38
CA GLN A 52 13.42 3.14 -9.57
C GLN A 52 12.47 3.12 -10.76
N GLN A 53 11.54 4.07 -10.80
CA GLN A 53 10.65 4.22 -11.95
C GLN A 53 9.82 2.95 -12.21
N TYR A 54 9.04 2.56 -11.20
CA TYR A 54 8.09 1.46 -11.33
C TYR A 54 6.77 1.84 -10.66
N GLY A 55 5.80 2.28 -11.46
CA GLY A 55 4.49 2.67 -10.91
C GLY A 55 3.75 3.59 -11.85
N LEU A 56 3.56 4.84 -11.43
CA LEU A 56 2.77 5.92 -12.03
C LEU A 56 3.10 6.19 -13.51
N ARG A 57 2.63 5.30 -14.39
CA ARG A 57 2.91 5.28 -15.83
C ARG A 57 1.72 5.79 -16.62
N TRP A 58 2.02 6.60 -17.63
CA TRP A 58 1.11 6.92 -18.72
C TRP A 58 1.92 7.24 -20.00
N PRO A 59 1.70 6.55 -21.12
CA PRO A 59 0.87 5.36 -21.27
C PRO A 59 1.55 4.12 -20.66
N ALA A 60 0.80 3.31 -19.93
CA ALA A 60 1.32 2.18 -19.15
C ALA A 60 2.02 1.06 -19.93
N ILE A 61 1.82 1.00 -21.25
CA ILE A 61 2.53 0.07 -22.13
C ILE A 61 4.02 0.41 -22.26
N LEU A 62 4.40 1.66 -22.01
CA LEU A 62 5.79 2.10 -22.06
C LEU A 62 6.41 1.97 -20.67
N GLU A 63 7.29 0.99 -20.53
CA GLU A 63 8.08 0.83 -19.32
C GLU A 63 9.06 1.99 -19.13
N TYR A 64 9.41 2.28 -17.88
CA TYR A 64 10.37 3.33 -17.49
C TYR A 64 9.98 4.76 -17.89
N GLN A 65 8.73 5.00 -18.29
CA GLN A 65 8.16 6.33 -18.53
C GLN A 65 7.15 6.72 -17.45
N ASP A 66 7.56 6.59 -16.19
CA ASP A 66 6.73 6.97 -15.04
C ASP A 66 7.29 8.13 -14.24
N ALA A 67 6.39 8.70 -13.45
CA ALA A 67 6.67 9.78 -12.52
C ALA A 67 6.62 9.31 -11.05
N GLN A 68 6.90 8.03 -10.77
CA GLN A 68 6.75 7.48 -9.42
C GLN A 68 7.63 8.22 -8.39
N ALA A 69 8.87 8.50 -8.76
CA ALA A 69 9.83 9.19 -7.90
C ALA A 69 9.47 10.68 -7.65
N GLY A 70 8.50 11.24 -8.39
CA GLY A 70 7.99 12.59 -8.20
C GLY A 70 6.85 12.70 -7.19
N LYS A 71 6.39 11.58 -6.62
CA LYS A 71 5.23 11.56 -5.74
C LYS A 71 5.63 11.49 -4.26
N ALA A 72 5.15 12.46 -3.48
CA ALA A 72 5.29 12.51 -2.04
C ALA A 72 3.98 12.97 -1.40
N PHE A 73 3.71 12.46 -0.21
CA PHE A 73 2.60 12.92 0.62
C PHE A 73 3.13 13.59 1.88
N TRP A 74 2.55 14.72 2.24
CA TRP A 74 2.94 15.53 3.40
C TRP A 74 1.67 15.93 4.15
N ILE A 75 1.68 15.78 5.46
CA ILE A 75 0.62 16.28 6.35
C ILE A 75 1.27 16.99 7.53
N GLY A 76 0.73 18.18 7.84
CA GLY A 76 1.17 19.01 8.94
C GLY A 76 0.06 19.19 9.96
N LEU A 77 0.44 19.36 11.22
CA LEU A 77 -0.46 19.70 12.32
C LEU A 77 0.17 20.77 13.23
N GLN A 78 -0.68 21.57 13.88
CA GLN A 78 -0.27 22.56 14.87
C GLN A 78 -0.57 22.06 16.28
N GLY A 79 0.25 22.45 17.25
CA GLY A 79 0.08 22.08 18.67
C GLY A 79 0.20 20.57 18.90
N PHE A 80 1.25 19.97 18.35
CA PHE A 80 1.51 18.55 18.54
C PHE A 80 2.07 18.28 19.93
N ASP A 81 1.35 17.49 20.71
CA ASP A 81 1.80 17.00 22.02
C ASP A 81 2.14 15.52 21.90
N ASP A 82 3.38 15.13 22.23
CA ASP A 82 3.82 13.74 22.26
C ASP A 82 3.68 13.09 23.64
N GLY A 83 3.26 13.85 24.66
CA GLY A 83 3.09 13.40 26.03
C GLY A 83 4.40 13.19 26.80
N GLU A 84 5.56 13.45 26.19
CA GLU A 84 6.89 13.29 26.80
C GLU A 84 7.65 14.62 26.89
N ASN A 85 7.51 15.47 25.87
CA ASN A 85 8.15 16.76 25.73
C ASN A 85 7.15 17.90 25.87
N GLU A 86 7.65 19.13 25.94
CA GLU A 86 6.81 20.31 25.75
C GLU A 86 6.15 20.26 24.36
N PRO A 87 4.87 20.68 24.23
CA PRO A 87 4.16 20.64 22.96
C PRO A 87 4.92 21.38 21.85
N PHE A 88 5.01 20.74 20.68
CA PHE A 88 5.61 21.32 19.49
C PHE A 88 4.58 22.18 18.76
N ASP A 89 4.93 23.44 18.46
CA ASP A 89 4.05 24.35 17.70
C ASP A 89 3.61 23.75 16.37
N TYR A 90 4.51 23.00 15.71
CA TYR A 90 4.29 22.39 14.41
C TYR A 90 4.92 21.00 14.34
N LYS A 91 4.18 20.04 13.80
CA LYS A 91 4.72 18.74 13.36
C LYS A 91 4.35 18.48 11.91
N VAL A 92 5.34 18.03 11.15
CA VAL A 92 5.17 17.63 9.75
C VAL A 92 5.67 16.20 9.60
N ILE A 93 4.84 15.36 9.00
CA ILE A 93 5.19 13.98 8.64
C ILE A 93 5.00 13.82 7.13
N HIS A 94 5.85 13.00 6.52
CA HIS A 94 5.81 12.81 5.07
C HIS A 94 6.18 11.40 4.66
N ILE A 95 5.80 11.03 3.44
CA ILE A 95 6.02 9.70 2.89
C ILE A 95 6.41 9.81 1.44
N GLY A 96 7.41 9.01 1.08
CA GLY A 96 7.96 8.99 -0.27
C GLY A 96 8.80 10.23 -0.59
N PRO A 97 9.44 10.22 -1.76
CA PRO A 97 9.79 9.00 -2.49
C PRO A 97 10.82 8.13 -1.71
N ARG A 98 11.55 8.72 -0.75
CA ARG A 98 12.64 8.04 -0.02
C ARG A 98 12.41 7.80 1.47
N VAL A 99 11.35 8.37 2.03
CA VAL A 99 10.98 8.16 3.45
C VAL A 99 9.91 7.09 3.58
N GLN A 100 10.09 6.22 4.57
CA GLN A 100 9.11 5.22 4.97
C GLN A 100 8.05 5.88 5.86
N GLY A 101 6.77 5.60 5.60
CA GLY A 101 5.64 6.13 6.37
C GLY A 101 4.94 5.11 7.26
N ALA A 102 5.52 3.92 7.43
CA ALA A 102 4.86 2.76 8.04
C ALA A 102 4.52 2.91 9.53
N ASP A 103 5.17 3.86 10.19
CA ASP A 103 5.02 4.24 11.60
C ASP A 103 4.06 5.42 11.82
N HIS A 104 3.59 6.04 10.73
CA HIS A 104 2.81 7.27 10.80
C HIS A 104 1.40 7.15 10.21
N PHE A 105 1.17 6.20 9.30
CA PHE A 105 -0.07 6.08 8.54
C PHE A 105 -0.65 4.68 8.64
N PHE A 106 -1.84 4.59 9.23
CA PHE A 106 -2.53 3.35 9.55
C PHE A 106 -3.93 3.36 8.94
N PRO A 107 -4.11 2.78 7.74
CA PRO A 107 -5.42 2.73 7.11
C PRO A 107 -6.33 1.78 7.87
N ARG A 108 -7.62 2.10 7.96
CA ARG A 108 -8.61 1.12 8.47
C ARG A 108 -9.02 0.10 7.43
N GLU A 109 -8.97 0.53 6.17
CA GLU A 109 -9.29 -0.28 5.01
C GLU A 109 -8.39 0.17 3.87
N PHE A 110 -7.98 -0.79 3.05
CA PHE A 110 -7.23 -0.55 1.82
C PHE A 110 -7.80 -1.47 0.75
N ALA A 111 -8.81 -0.99 0.03
CA ALA A 111 -9.59 -1.78 -0.91
C ALA A 111 -9.57 -1.19 -2.33
N LEU A 112 -9.39 -2.06 -3.31
CA LEU A 112 -9.49 -1.74 -4.74
C LEU A 112 -10.92 -2.00 -5.22
N HIS A 113 -11.62 -0.92 -5.56
CA HIS A 113 -12.94 -0.96 -6.16
C HIS A 113 -12.84 -0.88 -7.68
N SER A 114 -13.70 -1.62 -8.38
CA SER A 114 -13.86 -1.56 -9.83
C SER A 114 -15.32 -1.43 -10.22
N ARG A 115 -15.61 -0.60 -11.23
CA ARG A 115 -16.95 -0.50 -11.79
C ARG A 115 -17.37 -1.77 -12.51
N TYR A 116 -16.40 -2.42 -13.15
CA TYR A 116 -16.63 -3.60 -13.97
C TYR A 116 -16.01 -4.84 -13.34
N ARG A 117 -16.63 -6.00 -13.56
CA ARG A 117 -15.98 -7.28 -13.30
C ARG A 117 -14.78 -7.43 -14.24
N VAL A 118 -13.68 -7.98 -13.74
CA VAL A 118 -12.50 -8.27 -14.58
C VAL A 118 -12.91 -9.24 -15.70
N PRO A 119 -12.67 -8.89 -16.97
CA PRO A 119 -13.02 -9.76 -18.08
C PRO A 119 -12.14 -11.03 -18.07
N GLU A 120 -12.74 -12.17 -18.41
CA GLU A 120 -11.99 -13.39 -18.66
C GLU A 120 -11.55 -13.40 -20.13
N VAL A 121 -10.24 -13.36 -20.35
CA VAL A 121 -9.65 -13.36 -21.70
C VAL A 121 -8.97 -14.70 -21.91
N MET A 122 -9.26 -15.36 -23.02
CA MET A 122 -8.68 -16.64 -23.40
C MET A 122 -7.83 -16.46 -24.67
N VAL A 123 -6.62 -17.00 -24.68
CA VAL A 123 -5.72 -17.02 -25.84
C VAL A 123 -5.33 -18.48 -26.09
N GLU A 124 -5.70 -19.02 -27.25
CA GLU A 124 -5.42 -20.43 -27.63
C GLU A 124 -5.88 -21.46 -26.58
N GLY A 125 -7.07 -21.24 -26.00
CA GLY A 125 -7.63 -22.12 -24.96
C GLY A 125 -6.97 -21.97 -23.58
N ARG A 126 -5.99 -21.08 -23.43
CA ARG A 126 -5.37 -20.74 -22.15
C ARG A 126 -5.96 -19.45 -21.61
N ARG A 127 -6.33 -19.43 -20.33
CA ARG A 127 -6.75 -18.20 -19.66
C ARG A 127 -5.58 -17.25 -19.54
N SER A 128 -5.78 -16.01 -19.99
CA SER A 128 -4.90 -14.90 -19.68
C SER A 128 -5.02 -14.65 -18.18
N VAL A 129 -3.91 -14.85 -17.47
CA VAL A 129 -3.82 -14.60 -16.04
C VAL A 129 -3.37 -13.16 -15.87
N TYR A 130 -4.20 -12.34 -15.23
CA TYR A 130 -3.70 -11.12 -14.60
C TYR A 130 -2.70 -11.56 -13.53
N ASP A 131 -1.49 -11.03 -13.59
CA ASP A 131 -0.47 -11.30 -12.60
C ASP A 131 -1.00 -11.05 -11.19
N ASN A 132 -0.46 -11.78 -10.22
CA ASN A 132 -0.85 -11.67 -8.81
C ASN A 132 -0.28 -10.38 -8.17
N THR A 133 -0.31 -9.25 -8.89
CA THR A 133 0.27 -7.96 -8.48
C THR A 133 -0.68 -7.11 -7.63
N GLY A 134 -1.80 -7.68 -7.14
CA GLY A 134 -2.83 -6.92 -6.45
C GLY A 134 -3.70 -6.07 -7.39
N SER A 135 -3.77 -6.44 -8.68
CA SER A 135 -4.64 -5.81 -9.69
C SER A 135 -6.09 -6.30 -9.65
N GLN A 136 -6.40 -7.35 -8.88
CA GLN A 136 -7.76 -7.86 -8.77
C GLN A 136 -8.59 -6.96 -7.85
N PRO A 137 -9.80 -6.54 -8.25
CA PRO A 137 -10.64 -5.71 -7.38
C PRO A 137 -11.14 -6.52 -6.19
N ASP A 138 -11.06 -5.92 -5.01
CA ASP A 138 -11.64 -6.43 -3.78
C ASP A 138 -13.18 -6.31 -3.83
N VAL A 139 -13.69 -5.23 -4.45
CA VAL A 139 -15.12 -4.94 -4.57
C VAL A 139 -15.48 -4.54 -6.00
N VAL A 140 -16.58 -5.08 -6.53
CA VAL A 140 -17.18 -4.65 -7.80
C VAL A 140 -18.43 -3.83 -7.49
N ASP A 141 -18.41 -2.56 -7.87
CA ASP A 141 -19.48 -1.59 -7.61
C ASP A 141 -19.88 -0.90 -8.93
N PRO A 142 -20.99 -1.33 -9.58
CA PRO A 142 -21.44 -0.75 -10.84
C PRO A 142 -21.76 0.75 -10.80
N GLU A 143 -21.99 1.32 -9.60
CA GLU A 143 -22.32 2.74 -9.41
C GLU A 143 -21.08 3.62 -9.16
N LEU A 144 -19.88 3.02 -9.17
CA LEU A 144 -18.64 3.74 -8.94
C LEU A 144 -18.48 4.91 -9.94
N PRO A 145 -18.07 6.13 -9.51
CA PRO A 145 -17.96 7.29 -10.40
C PRO A 145 -16.76 7.23 -11.35
N SER A 146 -15.77 6.37 -11.06
CA SER A 146 -14.62 6.07 -11.90
C SER A 146 -14.61 4.60 -12.32
N ASP A 147 -13.76 4.23 -13.28
CA ASP A 147 -13.60 2.82 -13.67
C ASP A 147 -12.96 1.98 -12.57
N ARG A 148 -11.99 2.57 -11.85
CA ARG A 148 -11.35 2.00 -10.66
C ARG A 148 -11.10 3.07 -9.61
N MET A 149 -11.08 2.67 -8.34
CA MET A 149 -10.86 3.54 -7.19
C MET A 149 -10.17 2.75 -6.08
N ILE A 150 -9.23 3.37 -5.38
CA ILE A 150 -8.76 2.86 -4.10
C ILE A 150 -9.48 3.61 -3.00
N ARG A 151 -10.13 2.88 -2.08
CA ARG A 151 -10.72 3.44 -0.87
C ARG A 151 -9.78 3.24 0.30
N ILE A 152 -9.45 4.36 0.94
CA ILE A 152 -8.63 4.39 2.15
C ILE A 152 -9.29 5.30 3.18
N PRO A 153 -10.31 4.81 3.92
CA PRO A 153 -10.84 5.55 5.04
C PRO A 153 -9.82 5.55 6.18
N TRP A 154 -9.51 6.75 6.65
CA TRP A 154 -8.68 6.98 7.82
C TRP A 154 -9.59 7.26 9.02
N LYS A 155 -9.39 6.56 10.14
CA LYS A 155 -10.02 6.99 11.40
C LYS A 155 -9.05 7.90 12.13
N ARG A 156 -9.58 9.01 12.63
CA ARG A 156 -8.89 9.90 13.56
C ARG A 156 -8.64 9.11 14.86
N LEU A 157 -7.38 8.95 15.26
CA LEU A 157 -7.01 8.12 16.43
C LEU A 157 -7.25 8.84 17.78
N TRP A 158 -7.82 10.04 17.76
CA TRP A 158 -7.97 10.92 18.93
C TRP A 158 -9.42 11.38 19.17
N ASP A 159 -10.40 10.57 18.74
CA ASP A 159 -11.80 10.65 19.20
C ASP A 159 -12.10 9.46 20.14
#